data_AF-A0A810NEJ8-F1
#
_entry.id   AF-A0A810NEJ8-F1
#
_cell.length_a   1.000
_cell.length_b   1.000
_cell.length_c   1.000
_cell.angle_alpha   90.00
_cell.angle_beta   90.00
_cell.angle_gamma   90.00
#
_symmetry.space_group_name_H-M   'P 1'
#
loop_
_entity.id
_entity.type
_entity.pdbx_description
1 polymer ?
#
loop_
_entity_poly.entity_id
_entity_poly.type
_entity_poly.pdbx_seq_one_letter_code
_entity_poly.pdbx_strand_id
1 'polypeptide(L)'
;MYGGGPQAAGHATTLRSVLDGHREISDLTHVVRRTDADLPSVRDRGASRAHVHTALSGADVRVVGTGTPEAERAVRAAHVVVCATTARTPLFAPDLVRDDAVVIAVGSHEPDARELDAALLGRAQVVVEDVATALRECGDVIMAVREGAIDVGELTTVRSVVTGETTLPADRPVVHKGSGMSWQDLVIATAVVARAGRPH
;
A
#
# COMPACT_ATOMS: atom_id res chain seq x y z
N MET A 1 -1.27 0.22 7.12
CA MET A 1 -2.41 0.82 6.39
C MET A 1 -2.41 2.32 6.63
N TYR A 2 -2.20 3.14 5.60
CA TYR A 2 -2.33 4.59 5.66
C TYR A 2 -3.73 5.01 5.18
N GLY A 3 -4.37 5.90 5.93
CA GLY A 3 -5.68 6.46 5.60
C GLY A 3 -6.83 5.73 6.31
N GLY A 4 -7.77 6.48 6.90
CA GLY A 4 -8.87 5.93 7.70
C GLY A 4 -10.21 5.81 6.99
N GLY A 5 -10.23 5.91 5.67
CA GLY A 5 -11.45 5.86 4.88
C GLY A 5 -11.93 4.43 4.55
N PRO A 6 -13.12 4.31 3.92
CA PRO A 6 -13.68 3.03 3.49
C PRO A 6 -12.75 2.19 2.61
N GLN A 7 -11.91 2.83 1.79
CA GLN A 7 -10.93 2.12 0.95
C GLN A 7 -9.93 1.33 1.79
N ALA A 8 -9.36 1.94 2.85
CA ALA A 8 -8.42 1.24 3.73
C ALA A 8 -9.08 0.04 4.42
N ALA A 9 -10.33 0.17 4.86
CA ALA A 9 -11.09 -0.93 5.47
C ALA A 9 -11.40 -2.05 4.44
N GLY A 10 -11.75 -1.68 3.20
CA GLY A 10 -11.99 -2.61 2.11
C GLY A 10 -10.73 -3.42 1.78
N HIS A 11 -9.60 -2.75 1.55
CA HIS A 11 -8.32 -3.41 1.26
C HIS A 11 -7.87 -4.33 2.39
N ALA A 12 -8.03 -3.92 3.65
CA ALA A 12 -7.71 -4.78 4.81
C ALA A 12 -8.57 -6.05 4.83
N THR A 13 -9.87 -5.91 4.58
CA THR A 13 -10.81 -7.05 4.54
C THR A 13 -10.46 -8.01 3.41
N THR A 14 -10.17 -7.48 2.21
CA THR A 14 -9.78 -8.30 1.05
C THR A 14 -8.46 -9.01 1.30
N LEU A 15 -7.43 -8.30 1.76
CA LEU A 15 -6.12 -8.89 2.07
C LEU A 15 -6.25 -10.04 3.06
N ARG A 16 -7.03 -9.86 4.14
CA ARG A 16 -7.29 -10.95 5.08
C ARG A 16 -7.98 -12.14 4.40
N SER A 17 -9.01 -11.88 3.61
CA SER A 17 -9.78 -12.95 2.95
C SER A 17 -8.93 -13.74 1.96
N VAL A 18 -8.00 -13.10 1.26
CA VAL A 18 -7.10 -13.76 0.31
C VAL A 18 -5.93 -14.45 0.99
N LEU A 19 -5.43 -13.90 2.10
CA LEU A 19 -4.34 -14.51 2.86
C LEU A 19 -4.83 -15.63 3.78
N ASP A 20 -6.13 -15.72 4.08
CA ASP A 20 -6.70 -16.79 4.90
C ASP A 20 -6.32 -18.18 4.38
N GLY A 21 -5.87 -19.06 5.27
CA GLY A 21 -5.34 -20.39 4.92
C GLY A 21 -3.97 -20.41 4.21
N HIS A 22 -3.42 -19.26 3.82
CA HIS A 22 -2.10 -19.14 3.18
C HIS A 22 -1.06 -18.47 4.09
N ARG A 23 -1.47 -17.41 4.81
CA ARG A 23 -0.65 -16.64 5.75
C ARG A 23 -1.50 -15.93 6.79
N GLU A 24 -1.07 -16.00 8.04
CA GLU A 24 -1.64 -15.23 9.13
C GLU A 24 -1.15 -13.77 9.10
N ILE A 25 -2.08 -12.83 9.29
CA ILE A 25 -1.76 -11.42 9.56
C ILE A 25 -1.67 -11.27 11.08
N SER A 26 -0.46 -11.27 11.64
CA SER A 26 -0.24 -11.14 13.09
C SER A 26 -0.49 -9.72 13.60
N ASP A 27 -0.05 -8.72 12.82
CA ASP A 27 -0.05 -7.31 13.21
C ASP A 27 -0.68 -6.45 12.12
N LEU A 28 -1.55 -5.53 12.53
CA LEU A 28 -2.02 -4.46 11.67
C LEU A 28 -1.84 -3.11 12.34
N THR A 29 -1.05 -2.23 11.73
CA THR A 29 -0.95 -0.84 12.14
C THR A 29 -1.69 0.06 11.16
N HIS A 30 -2.61 0.86 11.70
CA HIS A 30 -3.34 1.89 10.99
C HIS A 30 -2.74 3.26 11.29
N VAL A 31 -2.30 3.94 10.24
CA VAL A 31 -1.64 5.24 10.29
C VAL A 31 -2.62 6.30 9.80
N VAL A 32 -2.95 7.24 10.67
CA VAL A 32 -3.98 8.27 10.44
C VAL A 32 -3.44 9.67 10.72
N ARG A 33 -4.00 10.68 10.06
CA ARG A 33 -3.63 12.09 10.30
C ARG A 33 -4.04 12.60 11.68
N ARG A 34 -5.12 12.06 12.24
CA ARG A 34 -5.64 12.38 13.57
C ARG A 34 -5.89 11.07 14.29
N THR A 35 -5.30 10.92 15.46
CA THR A 35 -5.57 9.77 16.33
C THR A 35 -6.83 10.03 17.15
N ASP A 36 -7.36 8.99 17.79
CA ASP A 36 -8.47 9.11 18.73
C ASP A 36 -8.21 10.13 19.84
N ALA A 37 -6.95 10.29 20.27
CA ALA A 37 -6.56 11.27 21.28
C ALA A 37 -6.72 12.71 20.77
N ASP A 38 -6.64 12.92 19.45
CA ASP A 38 -6.70 14.24 18.80
C ASP A 38 -8.12 14.63 18.36
N LEU A 39 -9.10 13.74 18.54
CA LEU A 39 -10.47 13.94 18.08
C LEU A 39 -11.32 14.64 19.16
N PRO A 40 -12.00 15.76 18.82
CA PRO A 40 -12.64 16.65 19.79
C PRO A 40 -13.91 16.05 20.42
N SER A 41 -14.53 15.04 19.80
CA SER A 41 -15.78 14.45 20.32
C SER A 41 -15.72 12.92 20.47
N VAL A 42 -16.55 12.38 21.37
CA VAL A 42 -16.73 10.93 21.56
C VAL A 42 -17.29 10.26 20.30
N ARG A 43 -18.10 10.99 19.51
CA ARG A 43 -18.66 10.50 18.24
C ARG A 43 -17.59 10.35 17.17
N ASP A 44 -16.66 11.30 17.09
CA ASP A 44 -15.53 11.24 16.16
C ASP A 44 -14.59 10.10 16.53
N ARG A 45 -14.32 9.92 17.83
CA ARG A 45 -13.56 8.77 18.36
C ARG A 45 -14.25 7.43 18.06
N GLY A 46 -15.57 7.36 18.24
CA GLY A 46 -16.36 6.16 17.92
C GLY A 46 -16.32 5.80 16.43
N ALA A 47 -16.34 6.80 15.54
CA ALA A 47 -16.24 6.58 14.10
C ALA A 47 -14.84 6.11 13.68
N SER A 48 -13.78 6.67 14.26
CA SER A 48 -12.39 6.22 14.06
C SER A 48 -12.19 4.76 14.52
N ARG A 49 -12.68 4.43 15.73
CA ARG A 49 -12.67 3.05 16.27
C ARG A 49 -13.49 2.08 15.42
N ALA A 50 -14.65 2.49 14.91
CA ALA A 50 -15.49 1.63 14.07
C ALA A 50 -14.84 1.28 12.72
N HIS A 51 -14.12 2.22 12.09
CA HIS A 51 -13.40 1.95 10.84
C HIS A 51 -12.16 1.05 11.04
N VAL A 52 -11.52 1.15 12.20
CA VAL A 52 -10.34 0.32 12.57
C VAL A 52 -10.75 -1.10 13.00
N HIS A 53 -11.84 -1.21 13.77
CA HIS A 53 -12.15 -2.43 14.52
C HIS A 53 -12.95 -3.47 13.74
N THR A 54 -13.70 -3.07 12.70
CA THR A 54 -14.69 -3.96 12.07
C THR A 54 -14.08 -4.99 11.11
N ALA A 55 -12.83 -4.80 10.64
CA ALA A 55 -12.30 -5.63 9.55
C ALA A 55 -11.53 -6.90 9.97
N LEU A 56 -10.94 -7.00 11.18
CA LEU A 56 -9.85 -7.97 11.41
C LEU A 56 -9.78 -8.59 12.82
N SER A 57 -10.72 -9.45 13.20
CA SER A 57 -10.67 -10.24 14.44
C SER A 57 -9.43 -11.17 14.49
N GLY A 58 -8.52 -11.03 15.46
CA GLY A 58 -7.39 -11.96 15.67
C GLY A 58 -5.99 -11.45 15.29
N ALA A 59 -5.87 -10.22 14.77
CA ALA A 59 -4.59 -9.54 14.64
C ALA A 59 -4.40 -8.51 15.77
N ASP A 60 -3.17 -8.22 16.16
CA ASP A 60 -2.85 -7.09 17.03
C ASP A 60 -3.00 -5.77 16.26
N VAL A 61 -4.15 -5.11 16.48
CA VAL A 61 -4.50 -3.86 15.79
C VAL A 61 -4.05 -2.64 16.58
N ARG A 62 -3.24 -1.78 15.97
CA ARG A 62 -2.77 -0.50 16.54
C ARG A 62 -3.16 0.67 15.65
N VAL A 63 -3.45 1.81 16.26
CA VAL A 63 -3.68 3.09 15.57
C VAL A 63 -2.61 4.06 16.00
N VAL A 64 -1.92 4.67 15.03
CA VAL A 64 -0.82 5.59 15.27
C VAL A 64 -0.97 6.84 14.39
N GLY A 65 -0.37 7.95 14.83
CA GLY A 65 -0.36 9.19 14.06
C GLY A 65 0.64 9.13 12.90
N THR A 66 0.33 9.79 11.78
CA THR A 66 1.28 9.98 10.68
C THR A 66 2.51 10.79 11.14
N GLY A 67 3.69 10.48 10.58
CA GLY A 67 4.93 11.18 10.91
C GLY A 67 5.46 10.93 12.33
N THR A 68 4.92 9.93 13.04
CA THR A 68 5.40 9.51 14.36
C THR A 68 6.48 8.43 14.23
N PRO A 69 7.40 8.28 15.21
CA PRO A 69 8.34 7.17 15.25
C PRO A 69 7.64 5.80 15.23
N GLU A 70 6.44 5.70 15.80
CA GLU A 70 5.62 4.48 15.78
C GLU A 70 5.16 4.14 14.35
N ALA A 71 4.78 5.13 13.55
CA ALA A 71 4.43 4.94 12.15
C ALA A 71 5.65 4.48 11.33
N GLU A 72 6.83 5.08 11.54
CA GLU A 72 8.06 4.65 10.86
C GLU A 72 8.45 3.21 11.21
N ARG A 73 8.36 2.85 12.49
CA ARG A 73 8.57 1.46 12.93
C ARG A 73 7.58 0.49 12.30
N ALA A 74 6.33 0.91 12.13
CA ALA A 74 5.32 0.09 11.47
C ALA A 74 5.65 -0.14 9.99
N VAL A 75 6.13 0.87 9.26
CA VAL A 75 6.57 0.71 7.86
C VAL A 75 7.77 -0.22 7.76
N ARG A 76 8.79 -0.06 8.64
CA ARG A 76 9.97 -0.94 8.67
C ARG A 76 9.65 -2.41 8.92
N ALA A 77 8.61 -2.69 9.69
CA ALA A 77 8.19 -4.05 10.00
C ALA A 77 7.21 -4.66 8.97
N ALA A 78 6.56 -3.83 8.14
CA ALA A 78 5.45 -4.26 7.30
C ALA A 78 5.90 -4.97 6.02
N HIS A 79 5.39 -6.19 5.80
CA HIS A 79 5.47 -6.88 4.51
C HIS A 79 4.49 -6.32 3.49
N VAL A 80 3.41 -5.67 3.94
CA VAL A 80 2.42 -5.03 3.08
C VAL A 80 2.10 -3.63 3.61
N VAL A 81 2.27 -2.61 2.77
CA VAL A 81 1.93 -1.22 3.07
C VAL A 81 0.86 -0.76 2.09
N VAL A 82 -0.35 -0.50 2.56
CA VAL A 82 -1.41 0.09 1.74
C VAL A 82 -1.50 1.59 2.02
N CYS A 83 -1.49 2.39 0.96
CA CYS A 83 -1.64 3.83 0.94
C CYS A 83 -2.97 4.18 0.29
N ALA A 84 -3.98 4.47 1.12
CA ALA A 84 -5.32 4.88 0.70
C ALA A 84 -5.65 6.26 1.28
N THR A 85 -4.84 7.26 0.90
CA THR A 85 -4.95 8.62 1.43
C THR A 85 -5.17 9.66 0.33
N THR A 86 -5.41 10.89 0.76
CA THR A 86 -5.42 12.08 -0.11
C THR A 86 -4.15 12.92 0.11
N ALA A 87 -3.05 12.29 0.55
CA ALA A 87 -1.79 12.99 0.71
C ALA A 87 -1.27 13.49 -0.64
N ARG A 88 -0.61 14.65 -0.62
CA ARG A 88 0.03 15.27 -1.78
C ARG A 88 1.56 15.28 -1.67
N THR A 89 2.07 14.70 -0.59
CA THR A 89 3.49 14.57 -0.28
C THR A 89 3.76 13.14 0.19
N PRO A 90 4.99 12.63 0.02
CA PRO A 90 5.35 11.28 0.43
C PRO A 90 4.94 10.97 1.88
N LEU A 91 4.32 9.80 2.09
CA LEU A 91 3.78 9.36 3.38
C LEU A 91 4.85 8.89 4.38
N PHE A 92 5.98 8.44 3.86
CA PHE A 92 7.10 7.87 4.61
C PHE A 92 8.37 7.92 3.78
N ALA A 93 9.53 7.84 4.44
CA ALA A 93 10.82 7.81 3.76
C ALA A 93 11.04 6.47 3.02
N PRO A 94 11.68 6.51 1.83
CA PRO A 94 11.81 5.34 0.95
C PRO A 94 12.65 4.20 1.55
N ASP A 95 13.59 4.50 2.45
CA ASP A 95 14.45 3.54 3.15
C ASP A 95 13.73 2.79 4.29
N LEU A 96 12.50 3.20 4.62
CA LEU A 96 11.68 2.50 5.61
C LEU A 96 11.08 1.21 5.03
N VAL A 97 10.87 1.13 3.72
CA VAL A 97 10.22 -0.02 3.08
C VAL A 97 11.20 -1.19 2.99
N ARG A 98 10.77 -2.39 3.37
CA ARG A 98 11.59 -3.59 3.24
C ARG A 98 11.75 -4.02 1.78
N ASP A 99 12.84 -4.71 1.47
CA ASP A 99 13.10 -5.20 0.11
C ASP A 99 12.15 -6.34 -0.30
N ASP A 100 11.53 -7.02 0.65
CA ASP A 100 10.52 -8.05 0.39
C ASP A 100 9.07 -7.52 0.50
N ALA A 101 8.90 -6.21 0.76
CA ALA A 101 7.57 -5.63 0.97
C ALA A 101 6.83 -5.36 -0.34
N VAL A 102 5.50 -5.39 -0.23
CA VAL A 102 4.59 -4.91 -1.26
C VAL A 102 3.91 -3.63 -0.80
N VAL A 103 4.00 -2.59 -1.61
CA VAL A 103 3.36 -1.29 -1.37
C VAL A 103 2.20 -1.14 -2.36
N ILE A 104 1.02 -0.82 -1.86
CA ILE A 104 -0.21 -0.63 -2.65
C ILE A 104 -0.59 0.83 -2.54
N ALA A 105 -0.36 1.62 -3.57
CA ALA A 105 -0.78 3.02 -3.64
C ALA A 105 -2.04 3.15 -4.48
N VAL A 106 -3.12 3.60 -3.83
CA VAL A 106 -4.45 3.76 -4.44
C VAL A 106 -4.97 5.20 -4.34
N GLY A 107 -4.22 6.10 -3.71
CA GLY A 107 -4.59 7.50 -3.60
C GLY A 107 -4.46 8.28 -4.90
N SER A 108 -4.90 9.54 -4.82
CA SER A 108 -4.93 10.61 -5.84
C SER A 108 -4.62 10.24 -7.31
N HIS A 109 -5.61 10.46 -8.17
CA HIS A 109 -5.50 10.42 -9.64
C HIS A 109 -5.17 11.81 -10.21
N GLU A 110 -4.36 12.57 -9.47
CA GLU A 110 -3.90 13.90 -9.86
C GLU A 110 -2.44 13.81 -10.32
N PRO A 111 -2.08 14.35 -11.51
CA PRO A 111 -0.72 14.28 -12.04
C PRO A 111 0.36 14.95 -11.19
N ASP A 112 -0.05 15.87 -10.30
CA ASP A 112 0.80 16.70 -9.43
C ASP A 112 0.67 16.35 -7.94
N ALA A 113 0.04 15.21 -7.60
CA ALA A 113 0.00 14.68 -6.23
C ALA A 113 0.67 13.30 -6.15
N ARG A 114 1.52 13.11 -5.13
CA ARG A 114 2.17 11.82 -4.85
C ARG A 114 2.04 11.43 -3.39
N GLU A 115 1.83 10.14 -3.15
CA GLU A 115 1.88 9.50 -1.84
C GLU A 115 3.23 8.82 -1.59
N LEU A 116 3.96 8.49 -2.66
CA LEU A 116 5.23 7.77 -2.63
C LEU A 116 6.38 8.64 -3.15
N ASP A 117 7.55 8.44 -2.56
CA ASP A 117 8.78 9.08 -3.00
C ASP A 117 9.34 8.40 -4.27
N ALA A 118 9.89 9.18 -5.20
CA ALA A 118 10.46 8.65 -6.45
C ALA A 118 11.60 7.65 -6.21
N ALA A 119 12.39 7.81 -5.15
CA ALA A 119 13.46 6.88 -4.80
C ALA A 119 12.93 5.50 -4.38
N LEU A 120 11.70 5.42 -3.84
CA LEU A 120 11.05 4.13 -3.61
C LEU A 120 10.67 3.47 -4.93
N LEU A 121 10.09 4.23 -5.86
CA LEU A 121 9.72 3.71 -7.18
C LEU A 121 10.96 3.24 -7.95
N GLY A 122 12.05 4.00 -7.91
CA GLY A 122 13.29 3.68 -8.63
C GLY A 122 14.00 2.41 -8.17
N ARG A 123 13.77 1.96 -6.94
CA ARG A 123 14.32 0.67 -6.45
C ARG A 123 13.30 -0.46 -6.45
N ALA A 124 12.03 -0.18 -6.76
CA ALA A 124 10.95 -1.16 -6.74
C ALA A 124 10.68 -1.74 -8.12
N GLN A 125 10.01 -2.89 -8.17
CA GLN A 125 9.25 -3.27 -9.34
C GLN A 125 7.93 -2.51 -9.33
N VAL A 126 7.76 -1.57 -10.26
CA VAL A 126 6.53 -0.79 -10.38
C VAL A 126 5.52 -1.54 -11.25
N VAL A 127 4.34 -1.79 -10.70
CA VAL A 127 3.23 -2.51 -11.34
C VAL A 127 2.03 -1.56 -11.45
N VAL A 128 1.58 -1.30 -12.66
CA VAL A 128 0.44 -0.41 -12.96
C VAL A 128 -0.69 -1.20 -13.62
N GLU A 129 -1.92 -0.71 -13.52
CA GLU A 129 -3.05 -1.33 -14.24
C GLU A 129 -2.86 -1.25 -15.76
N ASP A 130 -2.56 -0.03 -16.22
CA ASP A 130 -2.37 0.34 -17.61
C ASP A 130 -1.33 1.45 -17.68
N VAL A 131 -0.37 1.31 -18.60
CA VAL A 131 0.76 2.24 -18.71
C VAL A 131 0.27 3.62 -19.15
N ALA A 132 -0.62 3.69 -20.13
CA ALA A 132 -1.10 4.97 -20.65
C ALA A 132 -1.89 5.76 -19.61
N THR A 133 -2.67 5.06 -18.78
CA THR A 133 -3.42 5.64 -17.66
C THR A 133 -2.50 6.08 -16.53
N ALA A 134 -1.50 5.27 -16.17
CA ALA A 134 -0.52 5.65 -15.17
C ALA A 134 0.21 6.95 -15.54
N LEU A 135 0.62 7.10 -16.81
CA LEU A 135 1.30 8.30 -17.30
C LEU A 135 0.39 9.53 -17.45
N ARG A 136 -0.93 9.35 -17.39
CA ARG A 136 -1.90 10.44 -17.50
C ARG A 136 -2.42 10.91 -16.16
N GLU A 137 -2.59 9.99 -15.20
CA GLU A 137 -3.37 10.25 -13.99
C GLU A 137 -2.62 9.93 -12.70
N CYS A 138 -1.58 9.09 -12.73
CA CYS A 138 -0.90 8.67 -11.50
C CYS A 138 0.31 9.54 -11.21
N GLY A 139 0.14 10.58 -10.38
CA GLY A 139 1.21 11.51 -10.01
C GLY A 139 2.47 10.82 -9.45
N ASP A 140 2.34 9.74 -8.67
CA ASP A 140 3.48 8.94 -8.20
C ASP A 140 4.39 8.49 -9.37
N VAL A 141 3.78 7.94 -10.44
CA VAL A 141 4.49 7.44 -11.62
C VAL A 141 4.96 8.58 -12.51
N ILE A 142 4.09 9.56 -12.77
CA ILE A 142 4.39 10.70 -13.64
C ILE A 142 5.58 11.48 -13.11
N MET A 143 5.62 11.76 -11.80
CA MET A 143 6.70 12.48 -11.17
C MET A 143 7.98 11.64 -11.15
N ALA A 144 7.91 10.35 -10.80
CA ALA A 144 9.10 9.48 -10.81
C ALA A 144 9.74 9.37 -12.21
N VAL A 145 8.93 9.27 -13.27
CA VAL A 145 9.43 9.29 -14.66
C VAL A 145 10.06 10.64 -14.99
N ARG A 146 9.42 11.76 -14.65
CA ARG A 146 9.94 13.11 -14.90
C ARG A 146 11.25 13.38 -14.15
N GLU A 147 11.38 12.84 -12.95
CA GLU A 147 12.57 12.93 -12.11
C GLU A 147 13.69 11.96 -12.55
N GLY A 148 13.43 11.09 -13.52
CA GLY A 148 14.39 10.09 -14.02
C GLY A 148 14.64 8.95 -13.04
N ALA A 149 13.74 8.73 -12.08
CA ALA A 149 13.86 7.64 -11.11
C ALA A 149 13.43 6.28 -11.70
N ILE A 150 12.53 6.29 -12.69
CA ILE A 150 12.10 5.11 -13.44
C ILE A 150 11.93 5.47 -14.92
N ASP A 151 12.15 4.50 -15.80
CA ASP A 151 11.81 4.61 -17.21
C ASP A 151 10.42 4.04 -17.51
N VAL A 152 9.73 4.61 -18.50
CA VAL A 152 8.41 4.12 -18.92
C VAL A 152 8.45 2.64 -19.33
N GLY A 153 9.56 2.19 -19.92
CA GLY A 153 9.76 0.80 -20.33
C GLY A 153 9.92 -0.19 -19.17
N GLU A 154 10.14 0.28 -17.94
CA GLU A 154 10.29 -0.55 -16.75
C GLU A 154 8.94 -0.83 -16.05
N LEU A 155 7.89 -0.13 -16.47
CA LEU A 155 6.54 -0.32 -15.93
C LEU A 155 5.99 -1.69 -16.32
N THR A 156 5.65 -2.48 -15.30
CA THR A 156 4.99 -3.78 -15.46
C THR A 156 3.48 -3.60 -15.36
N THR A 157 2.70 -4.38 -16.12
CA THR A 157 1.23 -4.33 -16.01
C THR A 157 0.71 -5.41 -15.08
N VAL A 158 -0.39 -5.13 -14.38
CA VAL A 158 -1.10 -6.15 -13.60
C VAL A 158 -1.46 -7.37 -14.46
N ARG A 159 -1.86 -7.14 -15.72
CA ARG A 159 -2.13 -8.22 -16.69
C ARG A 159 -0.91 -9.14 -16.84
N SER A 160 0.26 -8.58 -17.14
CA SER A 160 1.48 -9.37 -17.37
C SER A 160 1.89 -10.21 -16.16
N VAL A 161 1.62 -9.74 -14.94
CA VAL A 161 1.84 -10.52 -13.72
C VAL A 161 0.85 -11.68 -13.61
N VAL A 162 -0.44 -11.41 -13.82
CA VAL A 162 -1.51 -12.42 -13.68
C VAL A 162 -1.43 -13.50 -14.76
N THR A 163 -1.05 -13.14 -15.99
CA THR A 163 -0.88 -14.12 -17.08
C THR A 163 0.44 -14.89 -16.99
N GLY A 164 1.32 -14.55 -16.04
CA GLY A 164 2.63 -15.17 -15.88
C GLY A 164 3.67 -14.73 -16.91
N GLU A 165 3.38 -13.71 -17.73
CA GLU A 165 4.33 -13.10 -18.65
C GLU A 165 5.49 -12.42 -17.91
N THR A 166 5.21 -11.86 -16.73
CA THR A 166 6.21 -11.24 -15.85
C THR A 166 6.20 -11.90 -14.49
N THR A 167 7.34 -12.44 -14.09
CA THR A 167 7.58 -12.89 -12.72
C THR A 167 8.09 -11.72 -11.91
N LEU A 168 7.40 -11.39 -10.81
CA LEU A 168 7.88 -10.35 -9.91
C LEU A 168 9.19 -10.79 -9.25
N PRO A 169 10.17 -9.88 -9.07
CA PRO A 169 11.45 -10.19 -8.40
C PRO A 169 11.23 -10.71 -6.96
N ALA A 170 12.24 -11.06 -6.19
CA ALA A 170 12.06 -11.35 -4.75
C ALA A 170 12.98 -10.52 -3.85
N ASP A 171 13.91 -9.80 -4.47
CA ASP A 171 15.05 -9.09 -3.89
C ASP A 171 14.86 -7.57 -3.85
N ARG A 172 13.69 -7.08 -4.27
CA ARG A 172 13.35 -5.65 -4.23
C ARG A 172 11.85 -5.44 -3.98
N PRO A 173 11.44 -4.26 -3.47
CA PRO A 173 10.04 -3.99 -3.19
C PRO A 173 9.17 -4.10 -4.44
N VAL A 174 7.90 -4.43 -4.29
CA VAL A 174 6.90 -4.28 -5.36
C VAL A 174 6.02 -3.10 -5.01
N VAL A 175 5.88 -2.15 -5.94
CA VAL A 175 4.94 -1.04 -5.80
C VAL A 175 3.84 -1.24 -6.81
N HIS A 176 2.62 -1.46 -6.33
CA HIS A 176 1.43 -1.34 -7.16
C HIS A 176 0.89 0.08 -7.11
N LYS A 177 0.67 0.70 -8.26
CA LYS A 177 -0.09 1.95 -8.39
C LYS A 177 -1.34 1.70 -9.22
N GLY A 178 -2.50 2.00 -8.64
CA GLY A 178 -3.80 1.77 -9.27
C GLY A 178 -4.92 2.61 -8.66
N SER A 179 -6.14 2.35 -9.13
CA SER A 179 -7.38 3.05 -8.78
C SER A 179 -8.09 2.50 -7.54
N GLY A 180 -7.58 1.40 -6.97
CA GLY A 180 -8.07 0.82 -5.72
C GLY A 180 -9.29 -0.07 -5.87
N MET A 181 -9.37 -0.82 -6.96
CA MET A 181 -10.39 -1.86 -7.11
C MET A 181 -10.01 -3.11 -6.29
N SER A 182 -11.00 -3.74 -5.66
CA SER A 182 -10.78 -4.90 -4.76
C SER A 182 -10.15 -6.11 -5.45
N TRP A 183 -10.28 -6.26 -6.77
CA TRP A 183 -9.60 -7.34 -7.51
C TRP A 183 -8.08 -7.14 -7.61
N GLN A 184 -7.58 -5.91 -7.44
CA GLN A 184 -6.15 -5.60 -7.48
C GLN A 184 -5.44 -6.14 -6.23
N ASP A 185 -6.15 -6.12 -5.10
CA ASP A 185 -5.68 -6.73 -3.85
C ASP A 185 -5.46 -8.24 -3.99
N LEU A 186 -6.26 -8.93 -4.81
CA LEU A 186 -6.11 -10.37 -5.07
C LEU A 186 -4.83 -10.67 -5.85
N VAL A 187 -4.51 -9.86 -6.87
CA VAL A 187 -3.26 -10.02 -7.64
C VAL A 187 -2.05 -9.77 -6.74
N ILE A 188 -2.14 -8.74 -5.90
CA ILE A 188 -1.08 -8.36 -4.98
C ILE A 188 -0.92 -9.39 -3.86
N ALA A 189 -2.01 -9.87 -3.27
CA ALA A 189 -1.97 -10.92 -2.27
C ALA A 189 -1.40 -12.23 -2.85
N THR A 190 -1.69 -12.56 -4.11
CA THR A 190 -1.03 -13.68 -4.80
C THR A 190 0.48 -13.46 -4.91
N ALA A 191 0.94 -12.24 -5.19
CA ALA A 191 2.37 -11.89 -5.19
C ALA A 191 3.00 -11.99 -3.78
N VAL A 192 2.29 -11.56 -2.74
CA VAL A 192 2.71 -11.67 -1.32
C VAL A 192 2.82 -13.14 -0.89
N VAL A 193 1.87 -13.99 -1.33
CA VAL A 193 1.91 -15.44 -1.10
C VAL A 193 3.02 -16.10 -1.91
N ALA A 194 3.27 -15.69 -3.15
CA ALA A 194 4.36 -16.25 -3.95
C ALA A 194 5.75 -15.93 -3.38
N ARG A 195 5.95 -14.71 -2.85
CA ARG A 195 7.18 -14.28 -2.16
C ARG A 195 7.42 -14.97 -0.82
N ALA A 196 6.40 -15.62 -0.27
CA ALA A 196 6.44 -16.23 1.04
C ALA A 196 7.34 -17.43 1.22
N GLY A 197 7.66 -18.11 0.12
CA GLY A 197 7.88 -19.54 0.18
C GLY A 197 6.55 -20.26 0.49
N ARG A 198 6.34 -21.42 -0.13
CA ARG A 198 5.18 -22.27 0.22
C ARG A 198 5.25 -22.60 1.72
N PRO A 199 4.14 -22.57 2.47
CA PRO A 199 4.16 -23.08 3.83
C PRO A 199 4.67 -24.52 3.80
N HIS A 200 5.68 -24.81 4.62
CA HIS A 200 6.17 -26.16 4.89
C HIS A 200 5.13 -26.96 5.67
#